data_AF-A0A3D2X6U3-F1
#
_entry.id   AF-A0A3D2X6U3-F1
#
_cell.length_a   1.000
_cell.length_b   1.000
_cell.length_c   1.000
_cell.angle_alpha   90.00
_cell.angle_beta   90.00
_cell.angle_gamma   90.00
#
_symmetry.space_group_name_H-M   'P 1'
#
loop_
_entity.id
_entity.type
_entity.pdbx_description
1 polymer ?
#
loop_
_entity_poly.entity_id
_entity_poly.type
_entity_poly.pdbx_seq_one_letter_code
_entity_poly.pdbx_strand_id
1 'polypeptide(L)'
;FRTVEGMNAALESGACDFIGIARPLAVETDLTDRLIAGQDVRYAVKPIKTGLPFVDKMAIMEIIWYAAQFKAIGQGKKPNPKLSPLIVFLNYAKGNIKAVVQGRVNSRKSA
;
A
#
# COMPACT_ATOMS: atom_id res chain seq x y z
N PHE A 1 -3.57 4.79 -14.16
CA PHE A 1 -4.92 4.24 -14.42
C PHE A 1 -5.71 4.01 -13.14
N ARG A 2 -6.96 4.48 -13.11
CA ARG A 2 -7.93 4.29 -12.00
C ARG A 2 -9.37 4.03 -12.49
N THR A 3 -9.64 4.37 -13.75
CA THR A 3 -10.94 4.18 -14.40
C THR A 3 -10.81 3.17 -15.53
N VAL A 4 -11.87 2.38 -15.75
CA VAL A 4 -11.97 1.42 -16.86
C VAL A 4 -11.95 2.16 -18.19
N GLU A 5 -12.68 3.27 -18.31
CA GLU A 5 -12.70 4.09 -19.52
C GLU A 5 -11.30 4.52 -19.95
N GLY A 6 -10.51 5.07 -19.01
CA GLY A 6 -9.15 5.53 -19.32
C GLY A 6 -8.19 4.38 -19.62
N MET A 7 -8.43 3.20 -19.08
CA MET A 7 -7.65 2.00 -19.40
C MET A 7 -7.97 1.50 -20.82
N ASN A 8 -9.26 1.36 -21.14
CA ASN A 8 -9.69 0.88 -22.45
C ASN A 8 -9.29 1.84 -23.57
N ALA A 9 -9.42 3.17 -23.36
CA ALA A 9 -8.98 4.15 -24.33
C ALA A 9 -7.47 4.05 -24.65
N ALA A 10 -6.63 3.77 -23.64
CA ALA A 10 -5.20 3.58 -23.84
C ALA A 10 -4.86 2.31 -24.63
N LEU A 11 -5.61 1.22 -24.42
CA LEU A 11 -5.47 -0.02 -25.17
C LEU A 11 -5.97 0.14 -26.62
N GLU A 12 -7.17 0.68 -26.82
CA GLU A 12 -7.80 0.86 -28.13
C GLU A 12 -7.03 1.81 -29.04
N SER A 13 -6.43 2.85 -28.46
CA SER A 13 -5.58 3.78 -29.22
C SER A 13 -4.20 3.20 -29.58
N GLY A 14 -3.83 2.03 -29.05
CA GLY A 14 -2.50 1.45 -29.23
C GLY A 14 -1.39 2.16 -28.45
N ALA A 15 -1.73 2.98 -27.44
CA ALA A 15 -0.74 3.65 -26.61
C ALA A 15 0.06 2.68 -25.72
N CYS A 16 -0.52 1.51 -25.42
CA CYS A 16 0.13 0.39 -24.74
C CYS A 16 -0.55 -0.93 -25.05
N ASP A 17 0.20 -2.04 -25.00
CA ASP A 17 -0.35 -3.40 -25.13
C ASP A 17 -0.87 -3.99 -23.81
N PHE A 18 -0.38 -3.48 -22.68
CA PHE A 18 -0.73 -3.97 -21.35
C PHE A 18 -0.73 -2.86 -20.30
N ILE A 19 -1.63 -2.97 -19.32
CA ILE A 19 -1.75 -2.04 -18.20
C ILE A 19 -1.33 -2.72 -16.90
N GLY A 20 -0.18 -2.30 -16.37
CA GLY A 20 0.28 -2.68 -15.05
C GLY A 20 -0.52 -2.02 -13.93
N ILE A 21 -0.91 -2.80 -12.92
CA ILE A 21 -1.58 -2.31 -11.71
C ILE A 21 -0.67 -2.55 -10.51
N ALA A 22 -0.43 -1.49 -9.74
CA ALA A 22 0.48 -1.51 -8.59
C ALA A 22 -0.28 -1.31 -7.27
N ARG A 23 -0.08 -0.16 -6.60
CA ARG A 23 -0.61 0.18 -5.27
C ARG A 23 -2.08 -0.17 -5.00
N PRO A 24 -3.05 -0.04 -5.94
CA PRO A 24 -4.42 -0.44 -5.69
C PRO A 24 -4.59 -1.91 -5.23
N LEU A 25 -3.77 -2.85 -5.73
CA LEU A 25 -3.84 -4.26 -5.34
C LEU A 25 -3.46 -4.50 -3.87
N ALA A 26 -2.75 -3.57 -3.24
CA ALA A 26 -2.43 -3.67 -1.82
C ALA A 26 -3.68 -3.51 -0.93
N VAL A 27 -4.78 -2.94 -1.44
CA VAL A 27 -6.01 -2.68 -0.67
C VAL A 27 -7.26 -3.31 -1.29
N GLU A 28 -7.19 -3.71 -2.55
CA GLU A 28 -8.30 -4.28 -3.32
C GLU A 28 -7.76 -5.50 -4.09
N THR A 29 -7.76 -6.66 -3.44
CA THR A 29 -7.15 -7.89 -4.00
C THR A 29 -7.95 -8.46 -5.18
N ASP A 30 -9.24 -8.13 -5.27
CA ASP A 30 -10.19 -8.50 -6.34
C ASP A 30 -10.26 -7.43 -7.44
N LEU A 31 -9.36 -6.44 -7.45
CA LEU A 31 -9.46 -5.29 -8.35
C LEU A 31 -9.46 -5.68 -9.84
N THR A 32 -8.67 -6.67 -10.23
CA THR A 32 -8.61 -7.13 -11.63
C THR A 32 -9.96 -7.64 -12.12
N ASP A 33 -10.64 -8.45 -11.31
CA ASP A 33 -11.97 -8.98 -11.67
C ASP A 33 -12.99 -7.84 -11.82
N ARG A 34 -12.88 -6.82 -10.96
CA ARG A 34 -13.73 -5.62 -11.00
C ARG A 34 -13.49 -4.81 -12.27
N LEU A 35 -12.23 -4.56 -12.64
CA LEU A 35 -11.89 -3.81 -13.85
C LEU A 35 -12.36 -4.53 -15.12
N ILE A 36 -12.20 -5.86 -15.18
CA ILE A 36 -12.73 -6.70 -16.27
C ILE A 36 -14.26 -6.61 -16.33
N ALA A 37 -14.93 -6.57 -15.17
CA ALA A 37 -16.37 -6.38 -15.07
C ALA A 37 -16.85 -4.94 -15.32
N GLY A 38 -15.98 -4.04 -15.79
CA GLY A 38 -16.33 -2.66 -16.11
C GLY A 38 -16.46 -1.73 -14.89
N GLN A 39 -15.95 -2.13 -13.73
CA GLN A 39 -16.02 -1.36 -12.49
C GLN A 39 -14.69 -0.68 -12.18
N ASP A 40 -14.75 0.63 -11.90
CA ASP A 40 -13.59 1.42 -11.51
C ASP A 40 -12.98 0.97 -10.17
N VAL A 41 -11.72 1.39 -9.94
CA VAL A 41 -11.00 1.18 -8.69
C VAL A 41 -11.80 1.77 -7.52
N ARG A 42 -12.17 0.93 -6.55
CA ARG A 42 -13.01 1.36 -5.42
C ARG A 42 -12.22 2.23 -4.44
N TYR A 43 -10.97 1.87 -4.18
CA TYR A 43 -10.13 2.57 -3.21
C TYR A 43 -9.03 3.35 -3.93
N ALA A 44 -9.34 4.60 -4.27
CA ALA A 44 -8.35 5.51 -4.84
C ALA A 44 -7.16 5.68 -3.88
N VAL A 45 -5.96 5.46 -4.42
CA VAL A 45 -4.69 5.70 -3.71
C VAL A 45 -4.55 7.21 -3.45
N LYS A 46 -4.82 7.61 -2.21
CA LYS A 46 -4.61 8.97 -1.70
C LYS A 46 -3.33 9.00 -0.86
N PRO A 47 -2.66 10.17 -0.74
CA PRO A 47 -1.52 10.30 0.16
C PRO A 47 -1.85 9.82 1.57
N ILE A 48 -1.04 8.89 2.10
CA ILE A 48 -1.22 8.37 3.45
C ILE A 48 -0.66 9.38 4.46
N LYS A 49 -1.56 10.09 5.15
CA LYS A 49 -1.21 11.11 6.14
C LYS A 49 -1.67 10.72 7.54
N THR A 50 -0.83 10.99 8.52
CA THR A 50 -1.14 10.83 9.96
C THR A 50 -1.80 12.07 10.55
N GLY A 51 -1.63 13.24 9.92
CA GLY A 51 -2.03 14.53 10.46
C GLY A 51 -0.97 15.16 11.38
N LEU A 52 0.16 14.47 11.63
CA LEU A 52 1.28 14.99 12.40
C LEU A 52 2.33 15.56 11.43
N PRO A 53 2.59 16.88 11.44
CA PRO A 53 3.47 17.51 10.45
C PRO A 53 4.88 16.91 10.38
N PHE A 54 5.45 16.50 11.52
CA PHE A 54 6.78 15.92 11.55
C PHE A 54 6.82 14.52 10.90
N VAL A 55 5.79 13.70 11.08
CA VAL A 55 5.70 12.36 10.48
C VAL A 55 5.39 12.48 8.99
N ASP A 56 4.43 13.33 8.65
CA ASP A 56 3.98 13.50 7.26
C ASP A 56 5.09 14.08 6.36
N LYS A 57 6.06 14.82 6.94
CA LYS A 57 7.27 15.30 6.25
C LYS A 57 8.33 14.22 6.01
N MET A 58 8.31 13.10 6.74
CA MET A 58 9.31 12.03 6.60
C MET A 58 9.08 11.15 5.36
N ALA A 59 7.95 11.32 4.65
CA ALA A 59 7.57 10.55 3.44
C ALA A 59 7.58 9.01 3.61
N ILE A 60 7.64 8.49 4.84
CA ILE A 60 7.72 7.06 5.15
C ILE A 60 6.34 6.36 5.15
N MET A 61 5.27 7.13 5.31
CA MET A 61 3.93 6.60 5.58
C MET A 61 3.37 5.73 4.47
N GLU A 62 3.60 6.06 3.20
CA GLU A 62 3.19 5.22 2.07
C GLU A 62 3.79 3.82 2.19
N ILE A 63 5.09 3.72 2.49
CA ILE A 63 5.82 2.46 2.56
C ILE A 63 5.27 1.60 3.70
N ILE A 64 5.23 2.13 4.92
CA ILE A 64 4.87 1.32 6.10
C ILE A 64 3.38 0.97 6.12
N TRP A 65 2.52 1.82 5.56
CA TRP A 65 1.09 1.55 5.49
C TRP A 65 0.77 0.47 4.47
N TYR A 66 1.35 0.53 3.26
CA TYR A 66 1.17 -0.55 2.28
C TYR A 66 1.83 -1.85 2.73
N ALA A 67 3.00 -1.80 3.37
CA ALA A 67 3.61 -2.98 3.97
C ALA A 67 2.70 -3.65 5.02
N ALA A 68 1.96 -2.87 5.81
CA ALA A 68 0.98 -3.42 6.74
C ALA A 68 -0.17 -4.15 6.04
N GLN A 69 -0.62 -3.64 4.88
CA GLN A 69 -1.62 -4.33 4.05
C GLN A 69 -1.09 -5.64 3.47
N PHE A 70 0.12 -5.61 2.88
CA PHE A 70 0.76 -6.82 2.34
C PHE A 70 1.02 -7.85 3.43
N LYS A 71 1.37 -7.43 4.65
CA LYS A 71 1.48 -8.33 5.80
C LYS A 71 0.14 -9.00 6.13
N ALA A 72 -0.98 -8.29 6.06
CA ALA A 72 -2.29 -8.89 6.26
C ALA A 72 -2.61 -9.92 5.16
N ILE A 73 -2.39 -9.55 3.90
CA ILE A 73 -2.57 -10.43 2.74
C ILE A 73 -1.73 -11.70 2.87
N GLY A 74 -0.43 -11.56 3.18
CA GLY A 74 0.49 -12.70 3.39
C GLY A 74 0.13 -13.59 4.58
N GLN A 75 -0.74 -13.12 5.48
CA GLN A 75 -1.31 -13.91 6.58
C GLN A 75 -2.67 -14.54 6.22
N GLY A 76 -3.11 -14.45 4.96
CA GLY A 76 -4.43 -14.90 4.52
C GLY A 76 -5.59 -14.01 5.00
N LYS A 77 -5.30 -12.80 5.49
CA LYS A 77 -6.31 -11.84 5.95
C LYS A 77 -6.63 -10.85 4.82
N LYS A 78 -7.85 -10.31 4.85
CA LYS A 78 -8.24 -9.22 3.94
C LYS A 78 -7.48 -7.93 4.31
N PRO A 79 -7.02 -7.15 3.31
CA PRO A 79 -6.50 -5.81 3.57
C PRO A 79 -7.61 -4.91 4.12
N ASN A 80 -7.22 -3.84 4.80
CA ASN A 80 -8.13 -2.83 5.34
C ASN A 80 -7.83 -1.46 4.70
N PRO A 81 -8.58 -1.06 3.65
CA PRO A 81 -8.43 0.25 3.01
C PRO A 81 -8.64 1.44 3.94
N LYS A 82 -9.32 1.24 5.07
CA LYS A 82 -9.60 2.26 6.10
C LYS A 82 -8.65 2.16 7.30
N LEU A 83 -7.54 1.44 7.15
CA LEU A 83 -6.55 1.28 8.23
C LEU A 83 -6.01 2.65 8.66
N SER A 84 -6.07 2.96 9.95
CA SER A 84 -5.62 4.23 10.49
C SER A 84 -4.10 4.42 10.29
N PRO A 85 -3.66 5.48 9.59
CA PRO A 85 -2.23 5.78 9.42
C PRO A 85 -1.51 5.99 10.75
N LEU A 86 -2.17 6.63 11.73
CA LEU A 86 -1.59 6.86 13.05
C LEU A 86 -1.35 5.55 13.81
N ILE A 87 -2.29 4.60 13.76
CA ILE A 87 -2.12 3.28 14.40
C ILE A 87 -0.96 2.52 13.75
N VAL A 88 -0.84 2.55 12.42
CA VAL A 88 0.28 1.94 11.71
C VAL A 88 1.61 2.56 12.15
N PHE A 89 1.67 3.89 12.22
CA PHE A 89 2.87 4.60 12.68
C PHE A 89 3.25 4.22 14.11
N LEU A 90 2.30 4.19 15.05
CA LEU A 90 2.56 3.80 16.44
C LEU A 90 3.07 2.35 16.55
N ASN A 91 2.49 1.43 15.77
CA ASN A 91 2.95 0.04 15.73
C ASN A 91 4.36 -0.08 15.15
N TYR A 92 4.66 0.67 14.09
CA TYR A 92 5.99 0.75 13.50
C TYR A 92 7.01 1.31 14.49
N ALA A 93 6.71 2.43 15.15
CA ALA A 93 7.58 3.05 16.14
C ALA A 93 7.85 2.10 17.33
N LYS A 94 6.80 1.48 17.88
CA LYS A 94 6.92 0.49 18.96
C LYS A 94 7.79 -0.70 18.57
N GLY A 95 7.61 -1.22 17.36
CA GLY A 95 8.42 -2.32 16.82
C GLY A 95 9.90 -1.97 16.73
N ASN A 96 10.21 -0.78 16.21
CA ASN A 96 11.59 -0.30 16.09
C ASN A 96 12.23 -0.03 17.45
N ILE A 97 11.54 0.63 18.38
CA ILE A 97 12.05 0.87 19.74
C ILE A 97 12.36 -0.46 20.43
N LYS A 98 11.45 -1.44 20.34
CA LYS A 98 11.68 -2.78 20.89
C LYS A 98 12.92 -3.44 20.26
N ALA A 99 13.10 -3.31 18.95
CA ALA A 99 14.28 -3.85 18.28
C ALA A 99 15.58 -3.19 18.76
N VAL A 100 15.58 -1.86 18.96
CA VAL A 100 16.72 -1.10 19.50
C VAL A 100 17.07 -1.59 20.90
N VAL A 101 16.08 -1.63 21.80
CA VAL A 101 16.26 -2.06 23.20
C VAL A 101 16.76 -3.51 23.28
N GLN A 102 16.30 -4.38 22.37
CA GLN A 102 16.73 -5.78 22.31
C GLN A 102 18.08 -5.96 21.60
N GLY A 103 18.76 -4.90 21.17
CA GLY A 103 20.03 -4.96 20.43
C GLY A 103 19.90 -5.59 19.04
N ARG A 104 18.68 -5.78 18.54
CA ARG A 104 18.38 -6.52 17.29
C ARG A 104 18.51 -5.67 16.02
N VAL A 105 18.79 -4.38 16.16
CA VAL A 105 18.90 -3.44 15.01
C VAL A 105 20.12 -3.75 14.14
N ASN A 106 21.11 -4.50 14.65
CA ASN A 106 22.39 -4.73 13.96
C ASN A 106 22.83 -6.20 13.89
N SER A 107 21.92 -7.14 13.59
CA SER A 107 22.28 -8.56 13.41
C SER A 107 22.80 -8.92 12.00
N ARG A 108 22.98 -7.96 11.07
CA ARG A 108 23.60 -8.21 9.74
C ARG A 108 25.14 -8.20 9.79
N LYS A 109 25.76 -8.75 10.84
CA LYS A 109 27.21 -8.90 10.96
C LYS A 109 27.71 -10.34 10.98
N SER A 110 26.88 -11.31 10.61
CA SER A 110 27.33 -12.69 10.39
C SER A 110 26.70 -13.24 9.12
N ALA A 111 27.30 -12.87 8.00
CA ALA A 111 27.32 -13.64 6.77
C ALA A 111 28.78 -13.66 6.30
#